data_AF-A0A5J6PZI4-F1
#
_entry.id   AF-A0A5J6PZI4-F1
#
_cell.length_a   1.000
_cell.length_b   1.000
_cell.length_c   1.000
_cell.angle_alpha   90.00
_cell.angle_beta   90.00
_cell.angle_gamma   90.00
#
_symmetry.space_group_name_H-M   'P 1'
#
loop_
_entity.id
_entity.type
_entity.pdbx_description
1 polymer ?
#
loop_
_entity_poly.entity_id
_entity_poly.type
_entity_poly.pdbx_seq_one_letter_code
_entity_poly.pdbx_strand_id
1 'polypeptide(L)'
;MTQPTAAQPVLILGGFLIASEAYGPMADGLRDRQGVEVEVVPVSRADWLLTVWAIGWRRLLDRVDDAVRRLQARSPSGRITLIGHSSGAVMLRLFLGPEPFAGRVYDGRRRCNRLVMLGGPHQAVRATPLRALVDRRYPGCPFADQVDYVSVAGRLNLEGSSASALSRRGARRSYRTIAGDAADGMEGDGLVPVASALLADSRQLVLEDTAHGRLFGDHWYGSPERLSQWWPFVLADPPAAAAPGEGGRRRG
;
A
#
# COMPACT_ATOMS: atom_id res chain seq x y z
N MET A 1 3.33 -28.74 9.58
CA MET A 1 2.96 -28.26 8.24
C MET A 1 1.88 -27.20 8.42
N THR A 2 2.23 -25.91 8.34
CA THR A 2 1.26 -24.81 8.34
C THR A 2 0.48 -24.89 7.02
N GLN A 3 -0.84 -24.98 7.12
CA GLN A 3 -1.72 -24.85 5.96
C GLN A 3 -1.56 -23.44 5.38
N PRO A 4 -1.44 -23.27 4.06
CA PRO A 4 -1.41 -21.94 3.46
C PRO A 4 -2.69 -21.19 3.84
N THR A 5 -2.58 -19.93 4.26
CA THR A 5 -3.75 -19.11 4.58
C THR A 5 -4.69 -19.10 3.39
N ALA A 6 -5.94 -19.55 3.57
CA ALA A 6 -6.96 -19.52 2.53
C ALA A 6 -7.06 -18.12 1.92
N ALA A 7 -7.15 -18.04 0.60
CA ALA A 7 -7.10 -16.77 -0.12
C ALA A 7 -8.33 -15.91 0.25
N GLN A 8 -8.08 -14.76 0.86
CA GLN A 8 -9.12 -13.86 1.34
C GLN A 8 -9.61 -12.96 0.20
N PRO A 9 -10.88 -12.48 0.24
CA PRO A 9 -11.31 -11.42 -0.66
C PRO A 9 -10.40 -10.20 -0.57
N VAL A 10 -10.21 -9.52 -1.69
CA VAL A 10 -9.27 -8.42 -1.85
C VAL A 10 -10.00 -7.12 -2.13
N LEU A 11 -9.64 -6.06 -1.42
CA LEU A 11 -10.11 -4.70 -1.70
C LEU A 11 -8.96 -3.81 -2.15
N ILE A 12 -9.09 -3.18 -3.32
CA ILE A 12 -8.11 -2.25 -3.88
C ILE A 12 -8.58 -0.81 -3.66
N LEU A 13 -7.76 0.01 -3.01
CA LEU A 13 -7.87 1.47 -3.00
C LEU A 13 -6.75 2.08 -3.84
N GLY A 14 -7.14 2.80 -4.89
CA GLY A 14 -6.20 3.44 -5.81
C GLY A 14 -5.42 4.62 -5.21
N GLY A 15 -4.56 5.20 -6.06
CA GLY A 15 -3.77 6.40 -5.78
C GLY A 15 -4.45 7.70 -6.19
N PHE A 16 -3.93 8.81 -5.66
CA PHE A 16 -4.42 10.16 -5.91
C PHE A 16 -4.51 10.48 -7.41
N LEU A 17 -5.68 10.98 -7.85
CA LEU A 17 -6.01 11.32 -9.25
C LEU A 17 -6.00 10.14 -10.25
N ILE A 18 -5.94 8.91 -9.76
CA ILE A 18 -6.13 7.71 -10.59
C ILE A 18 -7.54 7.17 -10.32
N ALA A 19 -8.35 7.10 -11.37
CA ALA A 19 -9.71 6.61 -11.28
C ALA A 19 -9.72 5.07 -11.13
N SER A 20 -10.77 4.52 -10.52
CA SER A 20 -10.90 3.09 -10.21
C SER A 20 -10.76 2.18 -11.44
N GLU A 21 -11.19 2.63 -12.61
CA GLU A 21 -11.17 1.87 -13.87
C GLU A 21 -9.74 1.50 -14.27
N ALA A 22 -8.75 2.31 -13.89
CA ALA A 22 -7.35 2.04 -14.20
C ALA A 22 -6.80 0.79 -13.49
N TYR A 23 -7.49 0.29 -12.45
CA TYR A 23 -7.11 -0.90 -11.70
C TYR A 23 -7.82 -2.17 -12.20
N GLY A 24 -8.72 -2.08 -13.19
CA GLY A 24 -9.44 -3.22 -13.76
C GLY A 24 -8.50 -4.39 -14.14
N PRO A 25 -7.47 -4.15 -14.97
CA PRO A 25 -6.52 -5.21 -15.33
C PRO A 25 -5.76 -5.83 -14.16
N MET A 26 -5.49 -5.04 -13.10
CA MET A 26 -4.87 -5.57 -11.88
C MET A 26 -5.85 -6.48 -11.13
N ALA A 27 -7.11 -6.06 -11.01
CA ALA A 27 -8.16 -6.83 -10.36
C ALA A 27 -8.42 -8.14 -11.11
N ASP A 28 -8.53 -8.09 -12.44
CA ASP A 28 -8.71 -9.28 -13.29
C ASP A 28 -7.52 -10.23 -13.15
N GLY A 29 -6.30 -9.71 -13.22
CA GLY A 29 -5.10 -10.51 -13.03
C GLY A 29 -5.00 -11.19 -11.66
N LEU A 30 -5.56 -10.60 -10.61
CA LEU A 30 -5.65 -11.21 -9.27
C LEU A 30 -6.75 -12.28 -9.20
N ARG A 31 -7.92 -12.02 -9.81
CA ARG A 31 -9.02 -13.00 -9.90
C ARG A 31 -8.56 -14.26 -10.62
N ASP A 32 -7.90 -14.11 -11.77
CA ASP A 32 -7.46 -15.22 -12.62
C ASP A 32 -6.41 -16.12 -11.95
N ARG A 33 -5.56 -15.54 -11.09
CA ARG A 33 -4.43 -16.27 -10.48
C ARG A 33 -4.81 -17.10 -9.26
N GLN A 34 -5.88 -16.76 -8.55
CA GLN A 34 -6.19 -17.37 -7.25
C GLN A 34 -7.69 -17.61 -7.01
N GLY A 35 -8.57 -17.27 -7.95
CA GLY A 35 -10.02 -17.35 -7.74
C GLY A 35 -10.52 -16.47 -6.59
N VAL A 36 -9.75 -15.46 -6.20
CA VAL A 36 -10.14 -14.54 -5.13
C VAL A 36 -11.14 -13.53 -5.65
N GLU A 37 -12.15 -13.23 -4.83
CA GLU A 37 -13.00 -12.08 -5.08
C GLU A 37 -12.18 -10.79 -4.92
N VAL A 38 -12.25 -9.91 -5.92
CA VAL A 38 -11.56 -8.61 -5.89
C VAL A 38 -12.57 -7.51 -6.11
N GLU A 39 -12.57 -6.48 -5.27
CA GLU A 39 -13.34 -5.25 -5.46
C GLU A 39 -12.36 -4.06 -5.54
N VAL A 40 -12.63 -3.11 -6.43
CA VAL A 40 -11.92 -1.83 -6.48
C VAL A 40 -12.86 -0.77 -5.91
N VAL A 41 -12.39 -0.02 -4.91
CA VAL A 41 -13.21 1.05 -4.30
C VAL A 41 -13.53 2.08 -5.39
N PRO A 42 -14.82 2.41 -5.64
CA PRO A 42 -15.18 3.39 -6.66
C PRO A 42 -14.79 4.79 -6.17
N VAL A 43 -13.71 5.33 -6.76
CA VAL A 43 -13.18 6.65 -6.43
C VAL A 43 -12.83 7.37 -7.73
N SER A 44 -13.49 8.50 -7.96
CA SER A 44 -13.21 9.35 -9.12
C SER A 44 -11.99 10.25 -8.87
N ARG A 45 -11.50 10.89 -9.94
CA ARG A 45 -10.46 11.93 -9.80
C ARG A 45 -10.94 13.12 -8.95
N ALA A 46 -12.22 13.48 -9.07
CA ALA A 46 -12.82 14.56 -8.29
C ALA A 46 -12.88 14.21 -6.79
N ASP A 47 -13.21 12.97 -6.46
CA ASP A 47 -13.16 12.49 -5.07
C ASP A 47 -11.76 12.64 -4.47
N TRP A 48 -10.71 12.33 -5.24
CA TRP A 48 -9.34 12.56 -4.82
C TRP A 48 -9.02 14.04 -4.62
N LEU A 49 -9.48 14.95 -5.47
CA LEU A 49 -9.26 16.39 -5.27
C LEU A 49 -9.87 16.91 -3.96
N LEU A 50 -10.94 16.28 -3.46
CA LEU A 50 -11.54 16.62 -2.17
C LEU A 50 -10.70 16.15 -0.96
N THR A 51 -9.69 15.29 -1.17
CA THR A 51 -8.76 14.81 -0.13
C THR A 51 -7.71 15.84 0.32
N VAL A 52 -8.08 17.12 0.30
CA VAL A 52 -7.31 18.22 0.89
C VAL A 52 -7.74 18.51 2.33
N TRP A 53 -8.91 18.03 2.75
CA TRP A 53 -9.45 18.17 4.11
C TRP A 53 -9.80 16.81 4.73
N ALA A 54 -9.87 16.75 6.06
CA ALA A 54 -10.24 15.54 6.79
C ALA A 54 -11.58 14.94 6.36
N ILE A 55 -12.54 15.78 5.93
CA ILE A 55 -13.85 15.30 5.46
C ILE A 55 -13.75 14.55 4.13
N GLY A 56 -12.84 14.95 3.24
CA GLY A 56 -12.57 14.24 1.99
C GLY A 56 -11.95 12.88 2.25
N TRP A 57 -10.99 12.81 3.18
CA TRP A 57 -10.43 11.52 3.64
C TRP A 57 -11.52 10.64 4.22
N ARG A 58 -12.37 11.17 5.11
CA ARG A 58 -13.49 10.43 5.69
C ARG A 58 -14.41 9.85 4.61
N ARG A 59 -14.77 10.61 3.58
CA ARG A 59 -15.65 10.10 2.50
C ARG A 59 -15.05 8.89 1.78
N LEU A 60 -13.74 8.89 1.54
CA LEU A 60 -13.07 7.73 0.95
C LEU A 60 -13.01 6.56 1.94
N LEU A 61 -12.69 6.82 3.21
CA LEU A 61 -12.66 5.78 4.25
C LEU A 61 -14.05 5.16 4.51
N ASP A 62 -15.12 5.95 4.37
CA ASP A 62 -16.50 5.45 4.48
C ASP A 62 -16.81 4.47 3.34
N ARG A 63 -16.41 4.78 2.10
CA ARG A 63 -16.54 3.86 0.97
C ARG A 63 -15.70 2.59 1.16
N VAL A 64 -14.50 2.73 1.72
CA VAL A 64 -13.66 1.58 2.10
C VAL A 64 -14.37 0.72 3.15
N ASP A 65 -14.91 1.31 4.21
CA ASP A 65 -15.61 0.58 5.28
C ASP A 65 -16.82 -0.19 4.74
N ASP A 66 -17.61 0.44 3.88
CA ASP A 66 -18.77 -0.20 3.25
C ASP A 66 -18.34 -1.39 2.36
N ALA A 67 -17.26 -1.23 1.58
CA ALA A 67 -16.72 -2.31 0.75
C ALA A 67 -16.12 -3.45 1.58
N VAL A 68 -15.41 -3.12 2.66
CA VAL A 68 -14.89 -4.10 3.62
C VAL A 68 -16.03 -4.93 4.18
N ARG A 69 -17.11 -4.30 4.66
CA ARG A 69 -18.27 -5.02 5.22
C ARG A 69 -18.92 -5.95 4.21
N ARG A 70 -19.06 -5.52 2.94
CA ARG A 70 -19.62 -6.36 1.87
C ARG A 70 -18.74 -7.59 1.59
N LEU A 71 -17.43 -7.40 1.45
CA LEU A 71 -16.49 -8.49 1.16
C LEU A 71 -16.33 -9.43 2.37
N GLN A 72 -16.32 -8.91 3.60
CA GLN A 72 -16.24 -9.71 4.81
C GLN A 72 -17.39 -10.72 4.93
N ALA A 73 -18.61 -10.33 4.53
CA ALA A 73 -19.76 -11.23 4.54
C ALA A 73 -19.58 -12.45 3.62
N ARG A 74 -18.66 -12.36 2.65
CA ARG A 74 -18.30 -13.43 1.70
C ARG A 74 -16.93 -14.03 1.97
N SER A 75 -16.23 -13.56 3.01
CA SER A 75 -14.91 -14.05 3.37
C SER A 75 -15.00 -15.33 4.20
N PRO A 76 -14.24 -16.39 3.85
CA PRO A 76 -14.17 -17.61 4.65
C PRO A 76 -13.66 -17.39 6.08
N SER A 77 -12.82 -16.38 6.30
CA SER A 77 -12.29 -16.06 7.64
C SER A 77 -13.02 -14.90 8.32
N GLY A 78 -13.97 -14.27 7.63
CA GLY A 78 -14.54 -12.98 8.02
C GLY A 78 -13.55 -11.81 7.95
N ARG A 79 -12.33 -12.00 7.41
CA ARG A 79 -11.33 -10.94 7.20
C ARG A 79 -10.99 -10.78 5.71
N ILE A 80 -10.47 -9.62 5.32
CA ILE A 80 -10.10 -9.34 3.93
C ILE A 80 -8.67 -8.83 3.78
N THR A 81 -8.10 -8.98 2.59
CA THR A 81 -6.80 -8.39 2.24
C THR A 81 -7.01 -7.03 1.58
N LEU A 82 -6.30 -6.03 2.07
CA LEU A 82 -6.32 -4.69 1.51
C LEU A 82 -5.11 -4.49 0.58
N ILE A 83 -5.33 -3.82 -0.55
CA ILE A 83 -4.27 -3.32 -1.44
C ILE A 83 -4.45 -1.81 -1.57
N GLY A 84 -3.44 -1.06 -1.15
CA GLY A 84 -3.36 0.37 -1.36
C GLY A 84 -2.29 0.73 -2.37
N HIS A 85 -2.64 1.52 -3.37
CA HIS A 85 -1.66 2.10 -4.30
C HIS A 85 -1.41 3.57 -3.95
N SER A 86 -0.14 3.98 -3.86
CA SER A 86 0.25 5.38 -3.61
C SER A 86 -0.46 5.97 -2.37
N SER A 87 -1.18 7.09 -2.51
CA SER A 87 -2.00 7.67 -1.42
C SER A 87 -3.04 6.71 -0.83
N GLY A 88 -3.53 5.73 -1.60
CA GLY A 88 -4.42 4.68 -1.11
C GLY A 88 -3.78 3.84 -0.01
N ALA A 89 -2.48 3.56 -0.10
CA ALA A 89 -1.73 2.85 0.94
C ALA A 89 -1.71 3.62 2.27
N VAL A 90 -1.51 4.94 2.20
CA VAL A 90 -1.51 5.83 3.38
C VAL A 90 -2.92 5.92 3.99
N MET A 91 -3.95 6.04 3.15
CA MET A 91 -5.35 6.03 3.58
C MET A 91 -5.74 4.72 4.28
N LEU A 92 -5.29 3.58 3.77
CA LEU A 92 -5.60 2.29 4.38
C LEU A 92 -4.87 2.07 5.71
N ARG A 93 -3.67 2.64 5.91
CA ARG A 93 -3.06 2.70 7.25
C ARG A 93 -3.95 3.46 8.25
N LEU A 94 -4.55 4.58 7.83
CA LEU A 94 -5.51 5.33 8.65
C LEU A 94 -6.78 4.50 8.95
N PHE A 95 -7.28 3.76 7.96
CA PHE A 95 -8.44 2.87 8.09
C PHE A 95 -8.25 1.76 9.13
N LEU A 96 -7.05 1.19 9.24
CA LEU A 96 -6.77 0.12 10.21
C LEU A 96 -6.89 0.60 11.67
N GLY A 97 -6.72 1.90 11.89
CA GLY A 97 -6.65 2.53 13.20
C GLY A 97 -7.91 2.40 14.06
N PRO A 98 -7.77 2.07 15.37
CA PRO A 98 -8.91 1.96 16.30
C PRO A 98 -9.39 3.32 16.83
N GLU A 99 -8.62 4.37 16.63
CA GLU A 99 -8.94 5.66 17.21
C GLU A 99 -9.87 6.50 16.31
N PRO A 100 -10.69 7.40 16.87
CA PRO A 100 -11.62 8.22 16.09
C PRO A 100 -10.92 9.10 15.04
N PHE A 101 -11.46 9.14 13.83
CA PHE A 101 -11.04 10.05 12.76
C PHE A 101 -12.27 10.75 12.18
N ALA A 102 -12.29 12.09 12.21
CA ALA A 102 -13.39 12.91 11.69
C ALA A 102 -14.79 12.43 12.17
N GLY A 103 -14.90 12.00 13.44
CA GLY A 103 -16.13 11.53 14.06
C GLY A 103 -16.50 10.07 13.77
N ARG A 104 -15.61 9.24 13.20
CA ARG A 104 -15.83 7.80 12.97
C ARG A 104 -14.69 6.96 13.52
N VAL A 105 -15.01 5.78 14.00
CA VAL A 105 -14.03 4.74 14.35
C VAL A 105 -14.13 3.63 13.32
N TYR A 106 -13.04 3.38 12.61
CA TYR A 106 -12.97 2.29 11.64
C TYR A 106 -12.48 1.01 12.32
N ASP A 107 -11.33 1.02 13.01
CA ASP A 107 -10.76 -0.20 13.64
C ASP A 107 -10.61 -1.35 12.62
N GLY A 108 -10.17 -0.99 11.40
CA GLY A 108 -10.05 -1.91 10.26
C GLY A 108 -9.12 -3.09 10.53
N ARG A 109 -8.19 -2.99 11.49
CA ARG A 109 -7.31 -4.10 11.90
C ARG A 109 -8.07 -5.35 12.31
N ARG A 110 -9.27 -5.21 12.90
CA ARG A 110 -10.13 -6.35 13.26
C ARG A 110 -10.78 -7.03 12.05
N ARG A 111 -10.87 -6.30 10.93
CA ARG A 111 -11.59 -6.69 9.71
C ARG A 111 -10.67 -7.15 8.58
N CYS A 112 -9.37 -6.90 8.68
CA CYS A 112 -8.43 -7.12 7.59
C CYS A 112 -7.26 -7.97 8.05
N ASN A 113 -6.89 -9.02 7.31
CA ASN A 113 -5.77 -9.88 7.65
C ASN A 113 -4.42 -9.31 7.17
N ARG A 114 -4.46 -8.45 6.14
CA ARG A 114 -3.25 -7.94 5.48
C ARG A 114 -3.48 -6.57 4.85
N LEU A 115 -2.44 -5.75 4.83
CA LEU A 115 -2.33 -4.52 4.06
C LEU A 115 -1.11 -4.57 3.14
N VAL A 116 -1.36 -4.65 1.83
CA VAL A 116 -0.35 -4.55 0.77
C VAL A 116 -0.28 -3.10 0.29
N MET A 117 0.93 -2.54 0.23
CA MET A 117 1.19 -1.13 -0.04
C MET A 117 2.10 -1.02 -1.26
N LEU A 118 1.52 -0.62 -2.39
CA LEU A 118 2.22 -0.50 -3.68
C LEU A 118 2.67 0.96 -3.86
N GLY A 119 3.98 1.22 -3.81
CA GLY A 119 4.54 2.56 -4.02
C GLY A 119 3.99 3.64 -3.08
N GLY A 120 3.59 3.28 -1.86
CA GLY A 120 2.96 4.20 -0.90
C GLY A 120 3.98 5.16 -0.27
N PRO A 121 3.87 6.49 -0.41
CA PRO A 121 4.85 7.43 0.16
C PRO A 121 4.68 7.59 1.68
N HIS A 122 5.12 6.59 2.44
CA HIS A 122 4.88 6.48 3.89
C HIS A 122 5.84 7.36 4.69
N GLN A 123 7.13 7.17 4.48
CA GLN A 123 8.18 7.87 5.20
C GLN A 123 8.66 9.04 4.34
N ALA A 124 8.20 10.25 4.68
CA ALA A 124 8.49 11.45 3.91
C ALA A 124 9.02 12.54 4.83
N VAL A 125 10.19 13.09 4.51
CA VAL A 125 10.75 14.27 5.18
C VAL A 125 9.83 15.47 4.98
N ARG A 126 9.28 15.63 3.76
CA ARG A 126 8.31 16.66 3.39
C ARG A 126 6.94 16.02 3.17
N ALA A 127 6.31 15.59 4.27
CA ALA A 127 5.03 14.90 4.26
C ALA A 127 3.86 15.84 3.93
N THR A 128 2.89 15.35 3.14
CA THR A 128 1.57 16.01 3.04
C THR A 128 0.83 15.90 4.38
N PRO A 129 -0.19 16.74 4.64
CA PRO A 129 -0.95 16.68 5.91
C PRO A 129 -1.48 15.28 6.24
N LEU A 130 -1.97 14.53 5.24
CA LEU A 130 -2.42 13.15 5.42
C LEU A 130 -1.26 12.23 5.87
N ARG A 131 -0.12 12.28 5.18
CA ARG A 131 1.04 11.42 5.47
C ARG A 131 1.57 11.71 6.87
N ALA A 132 1.74 12.99 7.22
CA ALA A 132 2.21 13.42 8.53
C ALA A 132 1.23 13.00 9.66
N LEU A 133 -0.08 13.10 9.41
CA LEU A 133 -1.08 12.64 10.36
C LEU A 133 -0.98 11.13 10.60
N VAL A 134 -0.92 10.33 9.53
CA VAL A 134 -0.89 8.87 9.61
C VAL A 134 0.40 8.38 10.24
N ASP A 135 1.54 8.96 9.87
CA ASP A 135 2.84 8.55 10.40
C ASP A 135 2.98 8.85 11.89
N ARG A 136 2.49 10.01 12.35
CA ARG A 136 2.46 10.36 13.77
C ARG A 136 1.53 9.45 14.57
N ARG A 137 0.38 9.07 14.00
CA ARG A 137 -0.65 8.30 14.70
C ARG A 137 -0.31 6.81 14.75
N TYR A 138 0.25 6.30 13.67
CA TYR A 138 0.48 4.88 13.43
C TYR A 138 1.88 4.63 12.84
N PRO A 139 2.97 4.96 13.56
CA PRO A 139 4.33 4.79 13.06
C PRO A 139 4.62 3.31 12.76
N GLY A 140 5.28 3.04 11.63
CA GLY A 140 5.58 1.68 11.19
C GLY A 140 4.32 0.80 11.05
N CYS A 141 4.37 -0.38 11.66
CA CYS A 141 3.31 -1.40 11.62
C CYS A 141 2.72 -1.68 13.02
N PRO A 142 1.96 -0.76 13.63
CA PRO A 142 1.55 -0.86 15.04
C PRO A 142 0.52 -1.97 15.30
N PHE A 143 -0.03 -2.60 14.26
CA PHE A 143 -1.00 -3.68 14.34
C PHE A 143 -0.46 -5.00 13.75
N ALA A 144 0.87 -5.18 13.73
CA ALA A 144 1.53 -6.36 13.15
C ALA A 144 1.16 -7.69 13.83
N ASP A 145 0.61 -7.65 15.06
CA ASP A 145 0.04 -8.79 15.77
C ASP A 145 -1.25 -9.32 15.12
N GLN A 146 -1.95 -8.47 14.36
CA GLN A 146 -3.24 -8.77 13.74
C GLN A 146 -3.21 -8.68 12.22
N VAL A 147 -2.42 -7.77 11.66
CA VAL A 147 -2.41 -7.42 10.24
C VAL A 147 -1.00 -7.60 9.70
N ASP A 148 -0.85 -8.41 8.65
CA ASP A 148 0.41 -8.51 7.92
C ASP A 148 0.59 -7.26 7.03
N TYR A 149 1.72 -6.56 7.16
CA TYR A 149 2.04 -5.37 6.37
C TYR A 149 3.08 -5.71 5.31
N VAL A 150 2.76 -5.45 4.04
CA VAL A 150 3.64 -5.74 2.91
C VAL A 150 3.85 -4.46 2.10
N SER A 151 5.05 -3.90 2.12
CA SER A 151 5.47 -2.81 1.24
C SER A 151 6.13 -3.36 -0.02
N VAL A 152 5.64 -2.90 -1.17
CA VAL A 152 6.22 -3.18 -2.48
C VAL A 152 6.64 -1.86 -3.09
N ALA A 153 7.93 -1.67 -3.28
CA ALA A 153 8.51 -0.52 -3.95
C ALA A 153 8.95 -0.86 -5.37
N GLY A 154 8.90 0.12 -6.27
CA GLY A 154 9.41 0.00 -7.63
C GLY A 154 10.73 0.75 -7.78
N ARG A 155 11.65 0.16 -8.54
CA ARG A 155 12.89 0.79 -9.01
C ARG A 155 12.81 0.89 -10.53
N LEU A 156 12.56 2.08 -11.04
CA LEU A 156 12.48 2.35 -12.47
C LEU A 156 13.82 2.90 -12.97
N ASN A 157 14.41 2.25 -13.96
CA ASN A 157 15.57 2.82 -14.66
C ASN A 157 15.09 3.99 -15.53
N LEU A 158 15.36 5.23 -15.10
CA LEU A 158 14.92 6.44 -15.79
C LEU A 158 15.58 6.62 -17.17
N GLU A 159 16.78 6.07 -17.36
CA GLU A 159 17.50 6.08 -18.63
C GLU A 159 17.05 4.93 -19.56
N GLY A 160 16.34 3.95 -19.02
CA GLY A 160 15.84 2.78 -19.75
C GLY A 160 14.64 3.09 -20.65
N SER A 161 14.38 2.19 -21.60
CA SER A 161 13.25 2.28 -22.53
C SER A 161 11.90 2.23 -21.82
N SER A 162 11.79 1.46 -20.73
CA SER A 162 10.55 1.27 -19.97
C SER A 162 10.07 2.54 -19.25
N ALA A 163 10.95 3.51 -19.01
CA ALA A 163 10.57 4.76 -18.36
C ALA A 163 9.86 5.70 -19.35
N SER A 164 8.82 6.41 -18.89
CA SER A 164 8.16 7.42 -19.70
C SER A 164 8.91 8.75 -19.67
N ALA A 165 8.58 9.64 -20.62
CA ALA A 165 9.09 11.00 -20.64
C ALA A 165 8.69 11.81 -19.39
N LEU A 166 7.57 11.46 -18.74
CA LEU A 166 7.13 12.05 -17.48
C LEU A 166 8.09 11.69 -16.35
N SER A 167 8.43 10.40 -16.21
CA SER A 167 9.38 9.93 -15.19
C SER A 167 10.76 10.54 -15.38
N ARG A 168 11.28 10.54 -16.62
CA ARG A 168 12.59 11.12 -16.97
C ARG A 168 12.73 12.58 -16.53
N ARG A 169 11.68 13.39 -16.73
CA ARG A 169 11.70 14.83 -16.40
C ARG A 169 11.28 15.12 -14.97
N GLY A 170 10.41 14.29 -14.39
CA GLY A 170 9.69 14.58 -13.15
C GLY A 170 10.24 13.91 -11.90
N ALA A 171 10.89 12.76 -12.01
CA ALA A 171 11.25 11.91 -10.87
C ALA A 171 12.09 12.64 -9.83
N ARG A 172 13.21 13.27 -10.23
CA ARG A 172 14.09 14.02 -9.31
C ARG A 172 13.35 15.11 -8.53
N ARG A 173 12.45 15.85 -9.20
CA ARG A 173 11.62 16.88 -8.55
C ARG A 173 10.61 16.26 -7.58
N SER A 174 9.98 15.16 -7.98
CA SER A 174 9.05 14.44 -7.12
C SER A 174 9.75 13.92 -5.86
N TYR A 175 10.92 13.30 -6.01
CA TYR A 175 11.71 12.76 -4.91
C TYR A 175 12.13 13.86 -3.94
N ARG A 176 12.57 15.03 -4.42
CA ARG A 176 12.86 16.20 -3.55
C ARG A 176 11.65 16.73 -2.79
N THR A 177 10.45 16.60 -3.37
CA THR A 177 9.20 16.96 -2.68
C THR A 177 8.88 15.99 -1.56
N ILE A 178 9.46 14.78 -1.55
CA ILE A 178 9.23 13.74 -0.54
C ILE A 178 10.37 13.67 0.47
N ALA A 179 11.62 13.56 0.00
CA ALA A 179 12.80 13.30 0.81
C ALA A 179 13.65 14.55 1.10
N GLY A 180 13.25 15.72 0.58
CA GLY A 180 14.03 16.94 0.76
C GLY A 180 15.37 16.90 0.03
N ASP A 181 16.41 17.41 0.67
CA ASP A 181 17.73 17.60 0.03
C ASP A 181 18.50 16.26 -0.07
N ALA A 182 18.08 15.24 0.68
CA ALA A 182 18.61 13.88 0.57
C ALA A 182 18.15 13.14 -0.71
N ALA A 183 17.30 13.76 -1.55
CA ALA A 183 16.73 13.11 -2.72
C ALA A 183 17.72 12.89 -3.89
N ASP A 184 18.88 13.54 -3.87
CA ASP A 184 19.87 13.37 -4.94
C ASP A 184 20.47 11.95 -4.89
N GLY A 185 20.44 11.25 -6.02
CA GLY A 185 20.85 9.84 -6.12
C GLY A 185 19.82 8.82 -5.66
N MET A 186 18.65 9.26 -5.18
CA MET A 186 17.59 8.33 -4.78
C MET A 186 16.97 7.61 -5.98
N GLU A 187 16.81 6.30 -5.82
CA GLU A 187 16.04 5.45 -6.72
C GLU A 187 14.56 5.45 -6.33
N GLY A 188 13.70 5.11 -7.29
CA GLY A 188 12.26 5.04 -7.07
C GLY A 188 11.51 4.64 -8.33
N ASP A 189 10.19 4.67 -8.23
CA ASP A 189 9.29 4.21 -9.30
C ASP A 189 8.93 5.31 -10.32
N GLY A 190 9.71 6.40 -10.35
CA GLY A 190 9.46 7.59 -11.17
C GLY A 190 8.58 8.63 -10.49
N LEU A 191 7.98 8.33 -9.32
CA LEU A 191 7.24 9.30 -8.51
C LEU A 191 7.61 9.25 -7.02
N VAL A 192 7.72 8.06 -6.45
CA VAL A 192 8.00 7.83 -5.03
C VAL A 192 9.37 7.16 -4.87
N PRO A 193 10.27 7.70 -4.03
CA PRO A 193 11.54 7.04 -3.73
C PRO A 193 11.32 5.69 -3.05
N VAL A 194 12.18 4.71 -3.32
CA VAL A 194 12.13 3.37 -2.69
C VAL A 194 12.11 3.49 -1.17
N ALA A 195 13.00 4.30 -0.59
CA ALA A 195 13.08 4.52 0.85
C ALA A 195 11.80 5.10 1.47
N SER A 196 10.97 5.81 0.69
CA SER A 196 9.68 6.31 1.17
C SER A 196 8.56 5.26 1.04
N ALA A 197 8.67 4.38 0.03
CA ALA A 197 7.73 3.31 -0.27
C ALA A 197 7.81 2.11 0.70
N LEU A 198 8.99 1.87 1.25
CA LEU A 198 9.24 0.80 2.21
C LEU A 198 8.89 1.27 3.63
N LEU A 199 7.74 0.85 4.14
CA LEU A 199 7.29 1.20 5.49
C LEU A 199 8.16 0.46 6.53
N ALA A 200 8.56 1.15 7.60
CA ALA A 200 9.23 0.51 8.73
C ALA A 200 8.40 -0.67 9.29
N ASP A 201 9.11 -1.73 9.69
CA ASP A 201 8.55 -2.95 10.28
C ASP A 201 7.66 -3.80 9.37
N SER A 202 7.47 -3.39 8.10
CA SER A 202 6.74 -4.19 7.14
C SER A 202 7.63 -5.26 6.53
N ARG A 203 7.01 -6.27 5.92
CA ARG A 203 7.69 -7.08 4.91
C ARG A 203 7.92 -6.24 3.67
N GLN A 204 9.07 -6.38 3.04
CA GLN A 204 9.51 -5.46 2.00
C GLN A 204 9.96 -6.22 0.76
N LEU A 205 9.50 -5.76 -0.40
CA LEU A 205 9.94 -6.22 -1.71
C LEU A 205 10.22 -5.02 -2.60
N VAL A 206 11.34 -5.04 -3.32
CA VAL A 206 11.64 -4.05 -4.36
C VAL A 206 11.58 -4.74 -5.71
N LEU A 207 10.79 -4.17 -6.63
CA LEU A 207 10.64 -4.66 -7.98
C LEU A 207 11.49 -3.84 -8.93
N GLU A 208 12.39 -4.51 -9.64
CA GLU A 208 13.16 -3.91 -10.72
C GLU A 208 12.26 -3.53 -11.90
N ASP A 209 12.70 -2.51 -12.63
CA ASP A 209 12.04 -1.95 -13.81
C ASP A 209 10.53 -1.71 -13.62
N THR A 210 10.15 -1.13 -12.47
CA THR A 210 8.75 -0.94 -12.09
C THR A 210 8.45 0.53 -11.84
N ALA A 211 7.54 1.06 -12.66
CA ALA A 211 7.04 2.42 -12.57
C ALA A 211 5.86 2.56 -11.60
N HIS A 212 5.61 3.79 -11.14
CA HIS A 212 4.56 4.10 -10.18
C HIS A 212 3.17 3.72 -10.71
N GLY A 213 2.94 4.01 -11.99
CA GLY A 213 1.71 3.69 -12.69
C GLY A 213 1.92 3.78 -14.19
N ARG A 214 0.90 3.44 -14.98
CA ARG A 214 0.98 3.37 -16.45
C ARG A 214 1.45 4.65 -17.15
N LEU A 215 1.31 5.82 -16.51
CA LEU A 215 1.81 7.09 -17.04
C LEU A 215 3.33 7.29 -16.85
N PHE A 216 3.94 6.51 -15.96
CA PHE A 216 5.33 6.63 -15.55
C PHE A 216 6.24 5.62 -16.26
N GLY A 217 5.68 4.55 -16.81
CA GLY A 217 6.42 3.55 -17.57
C GLY A 217 5.54 2.38 -18.01
N ASP A 218 6.15 1.48 -18.78
CA ASP A 218 5.45 0.37 -19.44
C ASP A 218 5.00 -0.70 -18.43
N HIS A 219 5.84 -0.96 -17.44
CA HIS A 219 5.56 -1.91 -16.37
C HIS A 219 5.32 -1.17 -15.06
N TRP A 220 4.16 -1.39 -14.44
CA TRP A 220 3.82 -0.84 -13.12
C TRP A 220 3.32 -1.96 -12.21
N TYR A 221 3.05 -1.67 -10.94
CA TYR A 221 2.66 -2.69 -9.94
C TYR A 221 1.47 -3.57 -10.38
N GLY A 222 0.56 -3.04 -11.19
CA GLY A 222 -0.59 -3.79 -11.72
C GLY A 222 -0.38 -4.49 -13.06
N SER A 223 0.79 -4.37 -13.68
CA SER A 223 1.10 -5.11 -14.90
C SER A 223 1.20 -6.62 -14.61
N PRO A 224 0.77 -7.50 -15.54
CA PRO A 224 0.81 -8.95 -15.34
C PRO A 224 2.17 -9.48 -14.91
N GLU A 225 3.25 -8.93 -15.45
CA GLU A 225 4.63 -9.34 -15.16
C GLU A 225 5.05 -8.96 -13.73
N ARG A 226 4.53 -7.85 -13.19
CA ARG A 226 4.79 -7.40 -11.82
C ARG A 226 3.91 -8.13 -10.83
N LEU A 227 2.63 -8.33 -11.13
CA LEU A 227 1.72 -9.17 -10.35
C LEU A 227 2.29 -10.56 -10.09
N SER A 228 2.87 -11.19 -11.11
CA SER A 228 3.50 -12.51 -10.99
C SER A 228 4.73 -12.52 -10.06
N GLN A 229 5.34 -11.36 -9.77
CA GLN A 229 6.49 -11.25 -8.85
C GLN A 229 6.06 -10.98 -7.41
N TRP A 230 5.21 -9.98 -7.17
CA TRP A 230 4.89 -9.56 -5.81
C TRP A 230 3.71 -10.29 -5.18
N TRP A 231 2.78 -10.85 -5.96
CA TRP A 231 1.64 -11.56 -5.39
C TRP A 231 2.02 -12.86 -4.68
N PRO A 232 2.94 -13.71 -5.22
CA PRO A 232 3.44 -14.87 -4.47
C PRO A 232 4.14 -14.47 -3.17
N PHE A 233 4.89 -13.36 -3.19
CA PHE A 233 5.48 -12.81 -1.97
C PHE A 233 4.41 -12.45 -0.95
N VAL A 234 3.33 -11.78 -1.36
CA VAL A 234 2.19 -11.47 -0.48
C VAL A 234 1.59 -12.74 0.13
N LEU A 235 1.40 -13.81 -0.63
CA LEU A 235 0.77 -15.03 -0.13
C LEU A 235 1.66 -15.88 0.78
N ALA A 236 2.98 -15.75 0.68
CA ALA A 236 3.89 -16.44 1.59
C ALA A 236 3.59 -16.04 3.04
N ASP A 237 3.60 -17.02 3.94
CA ASP A 237 3.42 -16.76 5.37
C ASP A 237 4.48 -15.76 5.86
N PRO A 238 4.11 -14.80 6.75
CA PRO A 238 5.11 -13.96 7.38
C PRO A 238 6.10 -14.87 8.13
N PRO A 239 7.41 -14.55 8.11
CA PRO A 239 8.37 -15.29 8.90
C PRO A 239 7.93 -15.29 10.36
N ALA A 240 8.06 -16.45 11.03
CA ALA A 240 7.70 -16.56 12.45
C ALA A 240 8.39 -15.44 13.23
N ALA A 241 7.64 -14.69 14.04
CA ALA A 241 8.20 -13.65 14.88
C ALA A 241 9.33 -14.25 15.71
N ALA A 242 10.53 -13.66 15.64
CA ALA A 242 11.64 -14.08 16.49
C ALA A 242 11.18 -14.00 17.94
N ALA A 243 11.25 -15.13 18.66
CA ALA A 243 10.94 -15.16 20.08
C ALA A 243 11.78 -14.07 20.77
N PRO A 244 11.21 -13.29 21.72
CA PRO A 244 11.99 -12.32 22.46
C PRO A 244 13.16 -13.05 23.10
N GLY A 245 14.37 -12.71 22.67
CA GLY A 245 15.58 -13.36 23.14
C GLY A 245 15.62 -13.30 24.66
N GLU A 246 15.87 -14.44 25.28
CA GLU A 246 16.12 -14.54 26.72
C GLU A 246 17.32 -13.65 27.07
N GLY A 247 17.02 -12.39 27.40
CA GLY A 247 17.97 -11.44 27.95
C GLY A 247 18.51 -12.02 29.24
N GLY A 248 19.80 -12.37 29.20
CA GLY A 248 20.48 -13.19 30.19
C GLY A 248 20.24 -12.75 31.63
N ARG A 249 19.82 -13.71 32.45
CA ARG A 249 20.10 -13.70 33.88
C ARG A 249 21.62 -13.70 34.05
N ARG A 250 22.22 -12.52 34.19
CA ARG A 250 23.56 -12.39 34.75
C ARG A 250 23.47 -12.79 36.22
N ARG A 251 23.89 -14.01 36.54
CA ARG A 251 24.50 -14.34 37.83
C ARG A 251 25.98 -14.05 37.70
N GLY A 252 26.52 -13.28 38.64
CA GLY A 252 27.90 -12.82 38.71
C GLY A 252 27.93 -11.66 39.67
#